data_AF-A0A967KR46-F1
#
_entry.id   AF-A0A967KR46-F1
#
_cell.length_a   1.000
_cell.length_b   1.000
_cell.length_c   1.000
_cell.angle_alpha   90.00
_cell.angle_beta   90.00
_cell.angle_gamma   90.00
#
_symmetry.space_group_name_H-M   'P 1'
#
loop_
_entity.id
_entity.type
_entity.pdbx_description
1 polymer ?
#
loop_
_entity_poly.entity_id
_entity_poly.type
_entity_poly.pdbx_seq_one_letter_code
_entity_poly.pdbx_strand_id
1 'polypeptide(L)'
;VLFSSDTVEDARLLEMMRTADNIILAVSGRDDALHNNPGRFYYDAGIFPETVFLEAATAVGHVNVLNKDGIVRQVPTIINIGEQPYASLAIRALQVFLGINYQSIPEPEDGFLQVAGRDIPVGEHGDMYLYFAGPPAR
;
A
#
# COMPACT_ATOMS: atom_id res chain seq x y z
N VAL A 1 4.75 -3.67 -15.04
CA VAL A 1 5.50 -4.38 -16.08
C VAL A 1 5.08 -5.84 -15.99
N LEU A 2 4.44 -6.39 -17.03
CA LEU A 2 4.19 -7.82 -17.14
C LEU A 2 5.42 -8.41 -17.82
N PHE A 3 6.25 -9.17 -17.10
CA PHE A 3 7.30 -9.99 -17.71
C PHE A 3 6.70 -11.38 -17.90
N SER A 4 6.78 -11.97 -19.11
CA SER A 4 6.10 -13.23 -19.45
C SER A 4 7.06 -14.32 -19.93
N SER A 5 8.26 -14.38 -19.38
CA SER A 5 9.16 -15.52 -19.59
C SER A 5 10.10 -15.65 -18.42
N ASP A 6 10.06 -16.79 -17.73
CA ASP A 6 11.08 -17.17 -16.75
C ASP A 6 12.46 -17.15 -17.43
N THR A 7 13.37 -16.38 -16.86
CA THR A 7 14.75 -16.24 -17.31
C THR A 7 15.71 -16.78 -16.25
N VAL A 8 16.94 -17.11 -16.66
CA VAL A 8 18.00 -17.52 -15.72
C VAL A 8 18.34 -16.38 -14.75
N GLU A 9 18.11 -15.14 -15.18
CA GLU A 9 18.26 -13.94 -14.36
C GLU A 9 17.25 -13.86 -13.21
N ASP A 10 16.08 -14.48 -13.31
CA ASP A 10 15.05 -14.43 -12.26
C ASP A 10 15.50 -15.17 -11.00
N ALA A 11 16.13 -16.34 -11.13
CA ALA A 11 16.67 -17.06 -9.98
C ALA A 11 17.71 -16.21 -9.22
N ARG A 12 18.55 -15.47 -9.97
CA ARG A 12 19.53 -14.55 -9.37
C ARG A 12 18.85 -13.34 -8.72
N LEU A 13 17.82 -12.78 -9.35
CA LEU A 13 17.04 -11.67 -8.78
C LEU A 13 16.34 -12.07 -7.49
N LEU A 14 15.69 -13.23 -7.45
CA LEU A 14 15.02 -13.76 -6.27
C LEU A 14 16.01 -13.95 -5.11
N GLU A 15 17.21 -14.44 -5.39
CA GLU A 15 18.26 -14.58 -4.36
C GLU A 15 18.74 -13.23 -3.84
N MET A 16 18.94 -12.25 -4.72
CA MET A 16 19.29 -10.88 -4.31
C MET A 16 18.19 -10.24 -3.48
N MET A 17 16.91 -10.47 -3.81
CA MET A 17 15.78 -9.96 -3.02
C MET A 17 15.78 -10.53 -1.61
N ARG A 18 15.93 -11.86 -1.47
CA ARG A 18 16.00 -12.53 -0.15
C ARG A 18 17.21 -12.07 0.66
N THR A 19 18.35 -11.88 0.00
CA THR A 19 19.59 -11.44 0.66
C THR A 19 19.50 -9.99 1.14
N ALA A 20 18.82 -9.13 0.39
CA ALA A 20 18.67 -7.72 0.74
C ALA A 20 17.75 -7.49 1.95
N ASP A 21 16.77 -8.37 2.15
CA ASP A 21 15.79 -8.37 3.26
C ASP A 21 15.14 -7.00 3.54
N ASN A 22 14.95 -6.22 2.47
CA ASN A 22 14.30 -4.92 2.53
C ASN A 22 13.49 -4.60 1.26
N ILE A 23 13.23 -5.61 0.43
CA ILE A 23 12.51 -5.42 -0.82
C ILE A 23 11.01 -5.45 -0.55
N ILE A 24 10.34 -4.38 -0.96
CA ILE A 24 8.89 -4.23 -0.81
C ILE A 24 8.27 -4.14 -2.19
N LEU A 25 7.37 -5.07 -2.49
CA LEU A 25 6.68 -5.07 -3.76
C LEU A 25 5.36 -4.31 -3.68
N ALA A 26 5.06 -3.64 -4.78
CA ALA A 26 3.82 -2.94 -4.98
C ALA A 26 2.73 -3.89 -5.48
N VAL A 27 1.55 -3.80 -4.87
CA VAL A 27 0.29 -4.30 -5.45
C VAL A 27 -0.62 -3.12 -5.76
N SER A 28 -1.45 -3.25 -6.79
CA SER A 28 -2.42 -2.22 -7.15
C SER A 28 -3.80 -2.83 -7.23
N GLY A 29 -4.79 -2.14 -6.68
CA GLY A 29 -6.19 -2.40 -7.00
C GLY A 29 -6.45 -2.21 -8.49
N ARG A 30 -7.43 -2.94 -9.00
CA ARG A 30 -7.99 -2.80 -10.34
C ARG A 30 -9.39 -2.18 -10.21
N ASP A 31 -9.73 -1.32 -11.16
CA ASP A 31 -10.98 -0.53 -11.19
C ASP A 31 -11.00 0.63 -10.18
N ASP A 32 -12.12 1.35 -10.06
CA ASP A 32 -12.20 2.57 -9.24
C ASP A 32 -12.52 2.22 -7.77
N ALA A 33 -11.60 2.55 -6.86
CA ALA A 33 -11.74 2.27 -5.43
C ALA A 33 -12.88 3.02 -4.74
N LEU A 34 -13.41 4.06 -5.39
CA LEU A 34 -14.34 5.00 -4.79
C LEU A 34 -15.82 4.62 -5.01
N HIS A 35 -16.07 3.44 -5.57
CA HIS A 35 -17.39 3.15 -6.13
C HIS A 35 -18.53 3.02 -5.12
N ASN A 36 -18.29 2.66 -3.84
CA ASN A 36 -19.40 2.16 -3.03
C ASN A 36 -19.48 2.64 -1.57
N ASN A 37 -18.42 3.17 -0.95
CA ASN A 37 -18.49 3.66 0.43
C ASN A 37 -17.49 4.80 0.68
N PRO A 38 -17.96 6.01 1.05
CA PRO A 38 -17.07 7.11 1.44
C PRO A 38 -16.07 6.67 2.51
N GLY A 39 -14.79 6.97 2.31
CA GLY A 39 -13.71 6.64 3.26
C GLY A 39 -13.15 5.21 3.15
N ARG A 40 -13.90 4.24 2.59
CA ARG A 40 -13.43 2.86 2.47
C ARG A 40 -12.79 2.61 1.10
N PHE A 41 -11.46 2.58 1.06
CA PHE A 41 -10.72 2.22 -0.15
C PHE A 41 -10.79 0.70 -0.37
N TYR A 42 -11.61 0.30 -1.33
CA TYR A 42 -11.89 -1.09 -1.64
C TYR A 42 -11.82 -1.33 -3.15
N TYR A 43 -11.14 -2.39 -3.56
CA TYR A 43 -11.08 -2.84 -4.95
C TYR A 43 -11.58 -4.28 -5.04
N ASP A 44 -12.39 -4.61 -6.06
CA ASP A 44 -12.88 -5.97 -6.28
C ASP A 44 -11.74 -6.94 -6.66
N ALA A 45 -10.74 -6.43 -7.36
CA ALA A 45 -9.60 -7.20 -7.86
C ALA A 45 -8.30 -6.39 -7.77
N GLY A 46 -7.17 -7.09 -7.89
CA GLY A 46 -5.85 -6.49 -7.85
C GLY A 46 -4.94 -6.99 -8.96
N ILE A 47 -3.91 -6.20 -9.23
CA ILE A 47 -2.74 -6.53 -10.04
C ILE A 47 -1.62 -6.84 -9.07
N PHE A 48 -1.13 -8.07 -9.15
CA PHE A 48 -0.12 -8.62 -8.27
C PHE A 48 1.17 -8.92 -9.04
N PRO A 49 2.35 -8.75 -8.42
CA PRO A 49 3.57 -9.41 -8.89
C PRO A 49 3.37 -10.93 -8.95
N GLU A 50 4.18 -11.61 -9.75
CA GLU A 50 4.14 -13.07 -9.78
C GLU A 50 4.51 -13.68 -8.43
N THR A 51 3.94 -14.85 -8.13
CA THR A 51 4.05 -15.51 -6.82
C THR A 51 5.49 -15.70 -6.36
N VAL A 52 6.40 -16.06 -7.27
CA VAL A 52 7.82 -16.25 -6.94
C VAL A 52 8.48 -14.98 -6.38
N PHE A 53 8.11 -13.80 -6.92
CA PHE A 53 8.62 -12.52 -6.42
C PHE A 53 7.94 -12.11 -5.12
N LEU A 54 6.65 -12.40 -4.95
CA LEU A 54 5.94 -12.17 -3.70
C LEU A 54 6.56 -12.94 -2.53
N GLU A 55 6.93 -14.19 -2.76
CA GLU A 55 7.57 -15.05 -1.76
C GLU A 55 9.01 -14.62 -1.43
N ALA A 56 9.72 -14.00 -2.38
CA ALA A 56 11.08 -13.50 -2.17
C ALA A 56 11.14 -12.08 -1.58
N ALA A 57 10.03 -11.34 -1.61
CA ALA A 57 9.96 -10.00 -1.06
C ALA A 57 9.81 -10.02 0.46
N THR A 58 10.42 -9.04 1.14
CA THR A 58 10.26 -8.84 2.58
C THR A 58 8.82 -8.49 2.93
N ALA A 59 8.19 -7.64 2.11
CA ALA A 59 6.82 -7.25 2.32
C ALA A 59 6.10 -6.81 1.04
N VAL A 60 4.78 -6.63 1.17
CA VAL A 60 3.92 -6.18 0.09
C VAL A 60 3.10 -4.98 0.58
N GLY A 61 3.08 -3.92 -0.21
CA GLY A 61 2.30 -2.72 0.08
C GLY A 61 1.50 -2.28 -1.13
N HIS A 62 0.34 -1.68 -0.87
CA HIS A 62 -0.55 -1.22 -1.94
C HIS A 62 -0.14 0.17 -2.43
N VAL A 63 -0.04 0.38 -3.74
CA VAL A 63 0.26 1.70 -4.32
C VAL A 63 -0.95 2.62 -4.25
N ASN A 64 -0.76 3.84 -3.76
CA ASN A 64 -1.84 4.82 -3.75
C ASN A 64 -2.11 5.29 -5.18
N VAL A 65 -3.36 5.19 -5.61
CA VAL A 65 -3.77 5.58 -6.97
C VAL A 65 -4.46 6.94 -6.94
N LEU A 66 -4.21 7.76 -7.96
CA LEU A 66 -4.75 9.12 -8.09
C LEU A 66 -6.26 9.11 -8.34
N ASN A 67 -6.95 10.11 -7.77
CA ASN A 67 -8.34 10.40 -8.11
C ASN A 67 -8.44 10.89 -9.58
N LYS A 68 -9.60 10.69 -10.21
CA LYS A 68 -9.88 11.04 -11.62
C LYS A 68 -9.64 12.53 -11.94
N ASP A 69 -9.74 13.41 -10.95
CA ASP A 69 -9.48 14.84 -11.09
C ASP A 69 -8.00 15.22 -10.89
N GLY A 70 -7.13 14.24 -10.65
CA GLY A 70 -5.71 14.43 -10.39
C GLY A 70 -5.39 15.03 -9.02
N ILE A 71 -6.40 15.28 -8.16
CA ILE A 71 -6.21 15.90 -6.86
C ILE A 71 -6.38 14.85 -5.76
N VAL A 72 -5.29 14.55 -5.06
CA VAL A 72 -5.28 13.67 -3.89
C VAL A 72 -5.68 14.47 -2.65
N ARG A 73 -6.88 14.20 -2.12
CA ARG A 73 -7.39 14.81 -0.86
C ARG A 73 -7.38 13.85 0.32
N GLN A 74 -7.36 12.56 0.01
CA GLN A 74 -7.29 11.47 0.97
C GLN A 74 -6.20 10.53 0.53
N VAL A 75 -5.41 10.04 1.49
CA VAL A 75 -4.41 9.02 1.28
C VAL A 75 -4.85 7.79 2.07
N PRO A 76 -5.17 6.66 1.42
CA PRO A 76 -5.44 5.46 2.18
C PRO A 76 -4.18 5.00 2.90
N THR A 77 -4.32 4.71 4.19
CA THR A 77 -3.28 4.01 4.94
C THR A 77 -3.47 2.50 4.89
N ILE A 78 -4.72 2.07 4.70
CA ILE A 78 -5.16 0.68 4.54
C ILE A 78 -6.09 0.61 3.33
N ILE A 79 -5.94 -0.44 2.54
CA ILE A 79 -6.71 -0.71 1.33
C ILE A 79 -7.15 -2.16 1.36
N ASN A 80 -8.39 -2.44 0.96
CA ASN A 80 -8.85 -3.80 0.76
C ASN A 80 -8.85 -4.15 -0.73
N ILE A 81 -8.26 -5.28 -1.10
CA ILE A 81 -8.46 -5.91 -2.40
C ILE A 81 -9.22 -7.21 -2.15
N GLY A 82 -10.48 -7.28 -2.58
CA GLY A 82 -11.39 -8.32 -2.12
C GLY A 82 -11.50 -8.28 -0.59
N GLU A 83 -11.38 -9.43 0.06
CA GLU A 83 -11.42 -9.52 1.53
C GLU A 83 -10.04 -9.32 2.20
N GLN A 84 -8.99 -9.11 1.41
CA GLN A 84 -7.63 -9.03 1.92
C GLN A 84 -7.22 -7.57 2.17
N PRO A 85 -6.87 -7.20 3.42
CA PRO A 85 -6.33 -5.89 3.73
C PRO A 85 -4.84 -5.80 3.36
N TYR A 86 -4.46 -4.62 2.88
CA TYR A 86 -3.10 -4.21 2.54
C TYR A 86 -2.82 -2.85 3.16
N ALA A 87 -1.69 -2.72 3.85
CA ALA A 87 -1.15 -1.42 4.20
C ALA A 87 -0.72 -0.70 2.92
N SER A 88 -0.83 0.63 2.91
CA SER A 88 -0.26 1.42 1.82
C SER A 88 1.25 1.19 1.73
N LEU A 89 1.80 1.34 0.54
CA LEU A 89 3.22 1.10 0.28
C LEU A 89 4.12 1.95 1.20
N ALA A 90 3.69 3.17 1.50
CA ALA A 90 4.39 4.07 2.43
C ALA A 90 4.39 3.53 3.87
N ILE A 91 3.24 3.05 4.36
CA ILE A 91 3.14 2.44 5.69
C ILE A 91 4.01 1.19 5.76
N ARG A 92 3.97 0.33 4.73
CA ARG A 92 4.79 -0.88 4.71
C ARG A 92 6.28 -0.57 4.66
N ALA A 93 6.69 0.42 3.86
CA ALA A 93 8.07 0.91 3.81
C ALA A 93 8.56 1.39 5.18
N LEU A 94 7.72 2.14 5.88
CA LEU A 94 8.03 2.61 7.22
C LEU A 94 8.17 1.44 8.22
N GLN A 95 7.29 0.44 8.15
CA GLN A 95 7.35 -0.72 9.03
C GLN A 95 8.64 -1.54 8.82
N VAL A 96 8.98 -1.83 7.57
CA VAL A 96 10.22 -2.56 7.22
C VAL A 96 11.45 -1.76 7.63
N PHE A 97 11.49 -0.47 7.31
CA PHE A 97 12.64 0.39 7.64
C PHE A 97 12.92 0.45 9.15
N LEU A 98 11.89 0.46 9.98
CA LEU A 98 12.03 0.52 11.44
C LEU A 98 12.13 -0.85 12.11
N GLY A 99 12.05 -1.94 11.35
CA GLY A 99 12.08 -3.31 11.91
C GLY A 99 10.91 -3.62 12.85
N ILE A 100 9.80 -2.88 12.75
CA ILE A 100 8.57 -3.17 13.49
C ILE A 100 7.81 -4.29 12.79
N ASN A 101 6.86 -4.94 13.49
CA ASN A 101 6.09 -6.04 12.91
C ASN A 101 5.35 -5.57 11.65
N TYR A 102 5.95 -5.88 10.50
CA TYR A 102 5.42 -5.53 9.19
C TYR A 102 4.44 -6.60 8.71
N GLN A 103 4.31 -7.76 9.36
CA GLN A 103 3.38 -8.81 8.93
C GLN A 103 1.93 -8.48 9.28
N SER A 104 1.71 -7.67 10.33
CA SER A 104 0.39 -7.16 10.69
C SER A 104 0.01 -5.92 9.89
N ILE A 105 -1.24 -5.86 9.45
CA ILE A 105 -1.86 -4.63 8.99
C ILE A 105 -2.21 -3.80 10.22
N PRO A 106 -1.73 -2.56 10.35
CA PRO A 106 -2.12 -1.70 11.45
C PRO A 106 -3.62 -1.38 11.32
N GLU A 107 -4.34 -1.35 12.43
CA GLU A 107 -5.76 -1.01 12.47
C GLU A 107 -5.93 0.37 13.11
N PRO A 108 -6.86 1.21 12.61
CA PRO A 108 -7.19 2.47 13.26
C PRO A 108 -7.86 2.22 14.61
N GLU A 109 -7.42 2.93 15.65
CA GLU A 109 -8.02 2.95 16.98
C GLU A 109 -8.24 4.40 17.40
N ASP A 110 -9.44 4.72 17.87
CA ASP A 110 -9.83 6.08 18.33
C ASP A 110 -9.51 7.22 17.34
N GLY A 111 -9.60 6.95 16.02
CA GLY A 111 -9.32 7.93 14.96
C GLY A 111 -7.83 8.11 14.64
N PHE A 112 -6.98 7.22 15.13
CA PHE A 112 -5.55 7.22 14.86
C PHE A 112 -5.07 5.86 14.35
N LEU A 113 -4.18 5.89 13.37
CA LEU A 113 -3.38 4.74 12.99
C LEU A 113 -2.05 4.82 13.73
N GLN A 114 -1.83 3.90 14.67
CA GLN A 114 -0.55 3.82 15.38
C GLN A 114 0.46 3.03 14.55
N VAL A 115 1.49 3.71 14.07
CA VAL A 115 2.57 3.08 13.32
C VAL A 115 3.86 3.84 13.61
N ALA A 116 4.99 3.12 13.73
CA ALA A 116 6.29 3.74 13.88
C ALA A 116 6.43 4.68 15.11
N GLY A 117 5.67 4.43 16.18
CA GLY A 117 5.65 5.32 17.35
C GLY A 117 5.10 6.71 17.03
N ARG A 118 4.17 6.78 16.07
CA ARG A 118 3.44 7.98 15.66
C ARG A 118 1.96 7.67 15.58
N ASP A 119 1.16 8.64 16.00
CA ASP A 119 -0.28 8.63 15.83
C ASP A 119 -0.58 9.39 14.54
N ILE A 120 -1.03 8.66 13.52
CA ILE A 120 -1.45 9.25 12.25
C ILE A 120 -2.96 9.48 12.31
N PRO A 121 -3.46 10.72 12.26
CA PRO A 121 -4.91 10.97 12.25
C PRO A 121 -5.54 10.37 10.99
N VAL A 122 -6.56 9.53 11.17
CA VAL A 122 -7.28 8.86 10.09
C VAL A 122 -8.78 8.85 10.37
N GLY A 123 -9.58 8.72 9.32
CA GLY A 123 -11.00 8.42 9.45
C GLY A 123 -11.23 6.99 9.96
N GLU A 124 -12.51 6.64 10.17
CA GLU A 124 -12.97 5.32 10.62
C GLU A 124 -12.43 4.17 9.75
N HIS A 125 -12.11 4.45 8.49
CA HIS A 125 -11.69 3.45 7.51
C HIS A 125 -10.18 3.52 7.19
N GLY A 126 -9.40 4.25 7.98
CA GLY A 126 -7.96 4.39 7.77
C GLY A 126 -7.59 5.38 6.66
N ASP A 127 -8.53 6.22 6.22
CA ASP A 127 -8.25 7.28 5.27
C ASP A 127 -7.62 8.49 5.97
N MET A 128 -6.39 8.82 5.58
CA MET A 128 -5.72 10.02 6.08
C MET A 128 -6.13 11.22 5.22
N TYR A 129 -6.76 12.21 5.83
CA TYR A 129 -7.11 13.46 5.16
C TYR A 129 -5.88 14.34 4.97
N LEU A 130 -5.63 14.77 3.74
CA LEU A 130 -4.63 15.79 3.44
C LEU A 130 -5.29 17.17 3.51
N TYR A 131 -4.93 17.94 4.52
CA TYR A 131 -5.29 19.35 4.60
C TYR A 131 -4.45 20.14 3.60
N PHE A 132 -4.95 20.27 2.36
CA PHE A 132 -4.36 21.17 1.39
C PHE A 132 -4.90 22.58 1.65
N ALA A 133 -4.02 23.54 1.96
CA ALA A 133 -4.31 24.93 1.67
C ALA A 133 -4.52 24.98 0.16
N GLY A 134 -5.74 25.24 -0.30
CA GLY A 134 -6.08 25.19 -1.73
C GLY A 134 -5.13 26.03 -2.61
N PRO A 135 -5.30 26.00 -3.95
CA PRO A 135 -4.50 26.84 -4.82
C PRO A 135 -4.48 28.29 -4.30
N PRO A 136 -3.33 29.01 -4.37
CA PRO A 136 -3.24 30.38 -3.88
C PRO A 136 -4.40 31.20 -4.44
N ALA A 137 -5.06 31.95 -3.55
CA ALA A 137 -6.19 32.80 -3.92
C ALA A 137 -5.81 33.64 -5.14
N ARG A 138 -6.65 33.61 -6.19
CA ARG A 138 -6.48 34.45 -7.37
C ARG A 138 -6.90 35.88 -7.08
#